data_AF-A0A2V5MB34-F1
#
_entry.id   AF-A0A2V5MB34-F1
#
_cell.length_a   1.000
_cell.length_b   1.000
_cell.length_c   1.000
_cell.angle_alpha   90.00
_cell.angle_beta   90.00
_cell.angle_gamma   90.00
#
_symmetry.space_group_name_H-M   'P 1'
#
loop_
_entity.id
_entity.type
_entity.pdbx_description
1 polymer ?
#
loop_
_entity_poly.entity_id
_entity_poly.type
_entity_poly.pdbx_seq_one_letter_code
_entity_poly.pdbx_strand_id
1 'polypeptide(L)'
;TLGEDAAYIDNVDLPVISTALGLASAKLTLFSVGNSYQVQLAGQSGLEYVIQASPDLVNWQPIATSVATNGVIRFTEPGAAGKPSRFYRAVAR
;
A
#
# COMPACT_ATOMS: atom_id res chain seq x y z
N THR A 1 -46.78 11.71 10.45
CA THR A 1 -45.47 11.04 10.62
C THR A 1 -44.74 11.14 9.31
N LEU A 2 -43.61 11.84 9.31
CA LEU A 2 -42.42 11.68 8.46
C LEU A 2 -41.68 13.03 8.54
N GLY A 3 -40.52 13.03 9.19
CA GLY A 3 -39.64 14.20 9.24
C GLY A 3 -39.17 14.52 7.83
N GLU A 4 -39.27 15.80 7.48
CA GLU A 4 -38.69 16.38 6.28
C GLU A 4 -37.22 16.73 6.55
N ASP A 5 -36.38 15.72 6.67
CA ASP A 5 -34.98 15.94 6.99
C ASP A 5 -34.15 15.83 5.70
N ALA A 6 -34.39 16.75 4.75
CA ALA A 6 -33.46 16.97 3.65
C ALA A 6 -32.48 18.08 4.05
N ALA A 7 -31.18 17.79 3.96
CA ALA A 7 -30.14 18.82 4.03
C ALA A 7 -29.37 18.88 2.71
N TYR A 8 -29.37 20.06 2.10
CA TYR A 8 -28.42 20.41 1.05
C TYR A 8 -27.12 20.82 1.72
N ILE A 9 -26.02 20.10 1.47
CA ILE A 9 -24.70 20.55 1.91
C ILE A 9 -23.99 21.17 0.71
N ASP A 10 -23.98 22.51 0.70
CA ASP A 10 -23.01 23.28 -0.05
C ASP A 10 -21.75 23.44 0.79
N ASN A 11 -20.58 23.21 0.20
CA ASN A 11 -19.28 23.29 0.86
C ASN A 11 -19.11 22.35 2.10
N VAL A 12 -18.99 21.05 1.85
CA VAL A 12 -18.40 20.11 2.83
C VAL A 12 -16.88 20.37 2.88
N ASP A 13 -16.44 21.21 3.80
CA ASP A 13 -15.04 21.24 4.21
C ASP A 13 -14.78 20.04 5.15
N LEU A 14 -14.50 18.89 4.54
CA LEU A 14 -13.91 17.77 5.27
C LEU A 14 -12.61 18.26 5.90
N PRO A 15 -12.26 17.86 7.14
CA PRO A 15 -10.96 18.19 7.68
C PRO A 15 -9.95 17.62 6.70
N VAL A 16 -9.13 18.49 6.08
CA VAL A 16 -8.05 18.11 5.19
C VAL A 16 -6.96 17.46 6.05
N ILE A 17 -7.21 16.25 6.55
CA ILE A 17 -6.20 15.45 7.27
C ILE A 17 -5.56 14.45 6.30
N SER A 18 -5.34 14.88 5.04
CA SER A 18 -4.61 14.06 4.07
C SER A 18 -3.51 14.80 3.31
N THR A 19 -3.24 16.08 3.58
CA THR A 19 -2.05 16.79 3.03
C THR A 19 -1.13 17.41 4.08
N ALA A 20 -1.43 17.28 5.38
CA ALA A 20 -0.66 17.92 6.45
C ALA A 20 0.78 17.40 6.65
N LEU A 21 1.16 16.29 5.97
CA LEU A 21 2.51 15.74 5.99
C LEU A 21 3.18 15.68 4.60
N GLY A 22 2.51 16.15 3.54
CA GLY A 22 3.03 16.05 2.17
C GLY A 22 3.26 14.61 1.67
N LEU A 23 2.65 13.61 2.33
CA LEU A 23 2.82 12.21 1.98
C LEU A 23 2.22 11.90 0.61
N ALA A 24 3.08 11.63 -0.36
CA ALA A 24 2.65 11.06 -1.63
C ALA A 24 2.08 9.66 -1.40
N SER A 25 0.95 9.35 -2.06
CA SER A 25 0.41 7.99 -2.05
C SER A 25 1.45 7.01 -2.56
N ALA A 26 1.74 5.98 -1.78
CA ALA A 26 2.66 4.94 -2.20
C ALA A 26 1.99 4.02 -3.23
N LYS A 27 2.72 3.64 -4.27
CA LYS A 27 2.26 2.75 -5.34
C LYS A 27 3.06 1.46 -5.32
N LEU A 28 2.36 0.34 -5.16
CA LEU A 28 2.93 -1.00 -5.27
C LEU A 28 2.74 -1.52 -6.71
N THR A 29 3.79 -2.06 -7.30
CA THR A 29 3.77 -2.68 -8.64
C THR A 29 4.44 -4.04 -8.57
N LEU A 30 3.90 -5.03 -9.28
CA LEU A 30 4.49 -6.36 -9.40
C LEU A 30 4.98 -6.62 -10.82
N PHE A 31 6.17 -7.19 -10.93
CA PHE A 31 6.76 -7.66 -12.18
C PHE A 31 7.08 -9.15 -12.06
N SER A 32 6.77 -9.92 -13.10
CA SER A 32 7.29 -11.28 -13.24
C SER A 32 8.69 -11.23 -13.83
N VAL A 33 9.67 -11.84 -13.17
CA VAL A 33 11.07 -11.90 -13.60
C VAL A 33 11.53 -13.36 -13.56
N GLY A 34 11.46 -14.04 -14.72
CA GLY A 34 11.68 -15.48 -14.79
C GLY A 34 10.71 -16.24 -13.88
N ASN A 35 11.26 -17.08 -12.99
CA ASN A 35 10.50 -17.81 -11.96
C ASN A 35 10.43 -17.01 -10.65
N SER A 36 10.35 -15.69 -10.68
CA SER A 36 10.30 -14.86 -9.47
C SER A 36 9.40 -13.65 -9.67
N TYR A 37 8.96 -13.06 -8.55
CA TYR A 37 8.18 -11.83 -8.56
C TYR A 37 9.01 -10.71 -7.96
N GLN A 38 9.14 -9.61 -8.68
CA GLN A 38 9.70 -8.38 -8.14
C GLN A 38 8.55 -7.46 -7.72
N VAL A 39 8.52 -7.13 -6.44
CA VAL A 39 7.63 -6.13 -5.85
C VAL A 39 8.39 -4.82 -5.79
N GLN A 40 7.85 -3.78 -6.42
CA GLN A 40 8.38 -2.42 -6.35
C GLN A 40 7.38 -1.53 -5.63
N LEU A 41 7.84 -0.81 -4.62
CA LEU A 41 7.12 0.28 -3.99
C LEU A 41 7.74 1.59 -4.46
N ALA A 42 6.95 2.46 -5.07
CA ALA A 42 7.27 3.88 -5.19
C ALA A 42 6.56 4.61 -4.04
N GLY A 43 7.30 5.28 -3.18
CA GLY A 43 6.78 5.97 -1.99
C GLY A 43 7.58 7.21 -1.67
N GLN A 44 7.22 7.90 -0.59
CA GLN A 44 7.99 9.06 -0.15
C GLN A 44 9.40 8.69 0.29
N SER A 45 10.36 9.49 -0.16
CA SER A 45 11.76 9.31 0.20
C SER A 45 11.99 9.47 1.70
N GLY A 46 12.82 8.60 2.29
CA GLY A 46 13.19 8.65 3.70
C GLY A 46 12.16 8.04 4.67
N LEU A 47 11.00 7.59 4.19
CA LEU A 47 10.05 6.84 5.02
C LEU A 47 10.36 5.34 5.04
N GLU A 48 10.10 4.72 6.19
CA GLU A 48 10.14 3.27 6.34
C GLU A 48 8.81 2.65 5.91
N TYR A 49 8.91 1.57 5.14
CA TYR A 49 7.76 0.77 4.74
C TYR A 49 7.97 -0.69 5.10
N VAL A 50 6.89 -1.33 5.56
CA VAL A 50 6.80 -2.78 5.74
C VAL A 50 6.03 -3.35 4.55
N ILE A 51 6.69 -4.16 3.74
CA ILE A 51 6.05 -4.96 2.69
C ILE A 51 5.49 -6.22 3.36
N GLN A 52 4.20 -6.46 3.17
CA GLN A 52 3.48 -7.60 3.70
C GLN A 52 2.92 -8.46 2.58
N ALA A 53 2.89 -9.77 2.81
CA ALA A 53 2.23 -10.73 1.94
C ALA A 53 1.09 -11.44 2.69
N SER A 54 0.06 -11.84 1.95
CA SER A 54 -1.07 -12.61 2.48
C SER A 54 -1.51 -13.70 1.48
N PRO A 55 -1.87 -14.91 1.94
CA PRO A 55 -2.47 -15.93 1.08
C PRO A 55 -3.97 -15.70 0.82
N ASP A 56 -4.65 -14.88 1.63
CA ASP A 56 -6.12 -14.85 1.70
C ASP A 56 -6.71 -13.44 1.88
N LEU A 57 -5.88 -12.39 1.79
CA LEU A 57 -6.24 -10.97 2.06
C LEU A 57 -6.63 -10.67 3.52
N VAL A 58 -6.58 -11.66 4.41
CA VAL A 58 -6.95 -11.52 5.83
C VAL A 58 -5.72 -11.62 6.72
N ASN A 59 -4.90 -12.65 6.50
CA ASN A 59 -3.71 -12.96 7.27
C ASN A 59 -2.48 -12.34 6.61
N TRP A 60 -2.03 -11.20 7.12
CA TRP A 60 -0.89 -10.45 6.57
C TRP A 60 0.37 -10.68 7.40
N GLN A 61 1.47 -11.05 6.73
CA GLN A 61 2.77 -11.27 7.37
C GLN A 61 3.83 -10.34 6.78
N PRO A 62 4.71 -9.76 7.60
CA PRO A 62 5.82 -8.96 7.09
C PRO A 62 6.84 -9.84 6.36
N ILE A 63 7.21 -9.43 5.15
CA ILE A 63 8.20 -10.13 4.32
C ILE A 63 9.45 -9.29 4.04
N ALA A 64 9.35 -7.96 4.16
CA ALA A 64 10.47 -7.05 4.12
C ALA A 64 10.14 -5.75 4.87
N THR A 65 11.16 -5.12 5.46
CA THR A 65 11.07 -3.76 6.01
C THR A 65 12.24 -2.97 5.44
N SER A 66 11.99 -1.80 4.86
CA SER A 66 13.03 -1.00 4.22
C SER A 66 12.65 0.48 4.20
N VAL A 67 13.66 1.33 4.24
CA VAL A 67 13.53 2.77 4.02
C VAL A 67 13.57 3.05 2.51
N ALA A 68 12.64 3.87 2.02
CA ALA A 68 12.62 4.30 0.63
C ALA A 68 13.67 5.41 0.41
N THR A 69 14.97 5.10 0.42
CA THR A 69 16.04 6.13 0.37
C THR A 69 16.01 7.03 -0.85
N ASN A 70 15.51 6.52 -1.99
CA ASN A 70 15.34 7.27 -3.24
C ASN A 70 13.87 7.29 -3.70
N GLY A 71 12.93 7.18 -2.75
CA GLY A 71 11.51 7.05 -3.03
C GLY A 71 11.10 5.72 -3.69
N VAL A 72 12.01 4.75 -3.77
CA VAL A 72 11.74 3.42 -4.34
C VAL A 72 12.32 2.32 -3.46
N ILE A 73 11.54 1.27 -3.22
CA ILE A 73 11.98 -0.01 -2.62
C ILE A 73 11.73 -1.11 -3.65
N ARG A 74 12.68 -2.02 -3.80
CA ARG A 74 12.53 -3.23 -4.62
C ARG A 74 12.81 -4.45 -3.76
N PHE A 75 11.91 -5.42 -3.84
CA PHE A 75 12.01 -6.69 -3.15
C PHE A 75 11.75 -7.80 -4.17
N THR A 76 12.63 -8.79 -4.22
CA THR A 76 12.44 -9.97 -5.07
C THR A 76 11.99 -11.12 -4.20
N GLU A 77 10.80 -11.64 -4.45
CA GLU A 77 10.35 -12.90 -3.89
C GLU A 77 10.72 -14.04 -4.84
N PRO A 78 11.45 -15.07 -4.36
CA PRO A 78 11.64 -16.29 -5.13
C PRO A 78 10.27 -16.87 -5.49
N GLY A 79 10.01 -16.99 -6.78
CA GLY A 79 8.79 -17.65 -7.26
C GLY A 79 8.95 -19.13 -6.99
N ALA A 80 8.31 -19.59 -5.92
CA ALA A 80 8.25 -21.00 -5.65
C ALA A 80 7.20 -21.60 -6.58
N ALA A 81 7.64 -22.37 -7.57
CA ALA A 81 6.74 -23.26 -8.30
C ALA A 81 5.90 -24.05 -7.28
N GLY A 82 4.57 -23.90 -7.34
CA GLY A 82 3.64 -24.57 -6.41
C GLY A 82 3.32 -23.81 -5.12
N LYS A 83 3.78 -22.57 -4.89
CA LYS A 83 3.22 -21.74 -3.80
C LYS A 83 1.93 -21.03 -4.25
N PRO A 84 0.93 -20.91 -3.36
CA PRO A 84 -0.30 -20.19 -3.67
C PRO A 84 0.02 -18.73 -4.01
N SER A 85 -0.75 -18.15 -4.94
CA SER A 85 -0.70 -16.73 -5.26
C SER A 85 -0.77 -15.89 -3.99
N ARG A 86 0.15 -14.95 -3.84
CA ARG A 86 0.19 -14.03 -2.69
C ARG A 86 -0.36 -12.69 -3.10
N PHE A 87 -1.12 -12.08 -2.20
CA PHE A 87 -1.47 -10.68 -2.25
C PHE A 87 -0.41 -9.89 -1.51
N TYR A 88 -0.15 -8.66 -1.96
CA TYR A 88 0.88 -7.80 -1.39
C TYR A 88 0.30 -6.44 -1.03
N ARG A 89 0.77 -5.89 0.09
CA ARG A 89 0.52 -4.50 0.49
C ARG A 89 1.77 -3.90 1.12
N ALA A 90 1.84 -2.58 1.15
CA ALA A 90 2.84 -1.84 1.89
C ALA A 90 2.17 -1.01 2.99
N VAL A 91 2.79 -0.94 4.15
CA VAL A 91 2.36 -0.11 5.27
C VAL A 91 3.50 0.83 5.63
N ALA A 92 3.26 2.14 5.59
CA ALA A 92 4.22 3.13 6.08
C ALA A 92 4.27 3.08 7.62
N ARG A 93 5.45 3.32 8.19
CA ARG A 93 5.63 3.50 9.63
C ARG A 93 5.86 4.94 10.02
#